data_AF-A0A7J2NEV5-F1
#
_entry.id   AF-A0A7J2NEV5-F1
#
_cell.length_a   1.000
_cell.length_b   1.000
_cell.length_c   1.000
_cell.angle_alpha   90.00
_cell.angle_beta   90.00
_cell.angle_gamma   90.00
#
_symmetry.space_group_name_H-M   'P 1'
#
loop_
_entity.id
_entity.type
_entity.pdbx_description
1 polymer ?
#
loop_
_entity_poly.entity_id
_entity_poly.type
_entity_poly.pdbx_seq_one_letter_code
_entity_poly.pdbx_strand_id
1 'polypeptide(L)'
;MKCAVISLGSTSSEWACKELGKFFDSVDSLNIKELQVSLDREGWKVFYEGKEIVTKYDAVFLKGSFRYAVTLRALAHAFAESSYMPLRPESFDIGHDKILTHLVLQKWGVAMPKTYLFSKVASAKKFVETSDYPLIVKIPNGTQGKGVIYLDSLATATSILDTLSHLKQPFFIQEYIESSGVDYRLLVIGDEVYGYKRVAKKGEKRANIHAGATTEKLEISTELKSLAVRTVRAINADICAVDVIPSTRGSLVIEVNLSPGLQGITKATGINIASRLAEYIYKKSILFKEQSKKDQPNVLTDLGIDLSDKTNEEKGKVISELEFKGDRILLPGFVSKIGKFKPCYDYEFDISDEQVFIRRASK
;
A
#
# COMPACT_ATOMS: atom_id res chain seq x y z
N MET A 1 18.80 12.35 -2.94
CA MET A 1 17.76 11.52 -2.31
C MET A 1 18.05 10.04 -2.51
N LYS A 2 17.66 9.17 -1.58
CA LYS A 2 17.86 7.71 -1.65
C LYS A 2 16.54 6.97 -1.83
N CYS A 3 16.54 5.91 -2.63
CA CYS A 3 15.39 5.04 -2.82
C CYS A 3 15.74 3.57 -2.56
N ALA A 4 14.82 2.80 -2.00
CA ALA A 4 14.91 1.34 -1.96
C ALA A 4 13.83 0.71 -2.85
N VAL A 5 14.21 -0.27 -3.65
CA VAL A 5 13.29 -1.19 -4.33
C VAL A 5 13.38 -2.54 -3.65
N ILE A 6 12.34 -2.90 -2.91
CA ILE A 6 12.28 -4.17 -2.19
C ILE A 6 11.47 -5.15 -3.01
N SER A 7 12.09 -6.25 -3.47
CA SER A 7 11.40 -7.21 -4.34
C SER A 7 12.01 -8.61 -4.35
N LEU A 8 11.48 -9.48 -5.23
CA LEU A 8 12.04 -10.80 -5.51
C LEU A 8 13.09 -10.81 -6.65
N GLY A 9 13.55 -9.65 -7.11
CA GLY A 9 14.52 -9.55 -8.22
C GLY A 9 13.91 -9.89 -9.58
N SER A 10 12.66 -9.49 -9.84
CA SER A 10 12.05 -9.68 -11.16
C SER A 10 12.63 -8.70 -12.19
N THR A 11 12.56 -9.02 -13.49
CA THR A 11 12.94 -8.09 -14.57
C THR A 11 12.23 -6.73 -14.46
N SER A 12 10.98 -6.72 -14.01
CA SER A 12 10.25 -5.46 -13.76
C SER A 12 10.87 -4.62 -12.64
N SER A 13 11.38 -5.29 -11.60
CA SER A 13 12.09 -4.63 -10.50
C SER A 13 13.42 -4.08 -10.98
N GLU A 14 14.18 -4.84 -11.77
CA GLU A 14 15.46 -4.40 -12.34
C GLU A 14 15.28 -3.16 -13.23
N TRP A 15 14.24 -3.15 -14.08
CA TRP A 15 13.90 -1.99 -14.90
C TRP A 15 13.55 -0.78 -14.03
N ALA A 16 12.76 -0.98 -12.97
CA ALA A 16 12.43 0.09 -12.03
C ALA A 16 13.69 0.64 -11.34
N CYS A 17 14.58 -0.22 -10.82
CA CYS A 17 15.85 0.19 -10.20
C CYS A 17 16.70 1.03 -11.16
N LYS A 18 16.86 0.55 -12.40
CA LYS A 18 17.64 1.25 -13.44
C LYS A 18 17.08 2.64 -13.74
N GLU A 19 15.76 2.76 -13.89
CA GLU A 19 15.12 4.03 -14.21
C GLU A 19 15.09 4.98 -13.00
N LEU A 20 14.89 4.47 -11.79
CA LEU A 20 14.99 5.25 -10.55
C LEU A 20 16.40 5.83 -10.34
N GLY A 21 17.44 5.09 -10.74
CA GLY A 21 18.84 5.54 -10.63
C GLY A 21 19.18 6.76 -11.49
N LYS A 22 18.30 7.17 -12.40
CA LYS A 22 18.44 8.43 -13.16
C LYS A 22 17.99 9.66 -12.36
N PHE A 23 17.20 9.47 -11.31
CA PHE A 23 16.60 10.55 -10.52
C PHE A 23 17.10 10.59 -9.06
N PHE A 24 17.37 9.44 -8.46
CA PHE A 24 17.87 9.33 -7.09
C PHE A 24 19.40 9.21 -7.06
N ASP A 25 20.04 9.78 -6.03
CA ASP A 25 21.50 9.71 -5.82
C ASP A 25 21.98 8.27 -5.63
N SER A 26 21.15 7.45 -4.98
CA SER A 26 21.38 6.02 -4.82
C SER A 26 20.06 5.25 -4.81
N VAL A 27 20.08 4.06 -5.42
CA VAL A 27 18.95 3.13 -5.44
C VAL A 27 19.40 1.76 -4.99
N ASP A 28 18.90 1.31 -3.85
CA ASP A 28 19.23 0.00 -3.30
C ASP A 28 18.18 -1.02 -3.74
N SER A 29 18.64 -2.12 -4.35
CA SER A 29 17.78 -3.24 -4.77
C SER A 29 17.86 -4.35 -3.72
N LEU A 30 16.85 -4.42 -2.85
CA LEU A 30 16.85 -5.32 -1.70
C LEU A 30 15.97 -6.55 -1.97
N ASN A 31 16.51 -7.74 -1.74
CA ASN A 31 15.73 -8.98 -1.84
C ASN A 31 14.86 -9.16 -0.60
N ILE A 32 13.54 -9.28 -0.79
CA ILE A 32 12.58 -9.43 0.30
C ILE A 32 12.84 -10.67 1.17
N LYS A 33 13.49 -11.72 0.63
CA LYS A 33 13.81 -12.94 1.37
C LYS A 33 14.89 -12.74 2.43
N GLU A 34 15.75 -11.75 2.24
CA GLU A 34 16.88 -11.45 3.13
C GLU A 34 16.55 -10.36 4.14
N LEU A 35 15.29 -9.92 4.17
CA LEU A 35 14.79 -8.92 5.10
C LEU A 35 14.21 -9.57 6.35
N GLN A 36 14.55 -8.99 7.49
CA GLN A 36 13.99 -9.31 8.78
C GLN A 36 13.39 -8.04 9.39
N VAL A 37 12.19 -8.15 9.96
CA VAL A 37 11.60 -7.10 10.80
C VAL A 37 11.62 -7.59 12.24
N SER A 38 12.31 -6.89 13.11
CA SER A 38 12.27 -7.09 14.56
C SER A 38 11.26 -6.12 15.15
N LEU A 39 10.43 -6.61 16.07
CA LEU A 39 9.41 -5.85 16.78
C LEU A 39 9.67 -6.02 18.27
N ASP A 40 9.90 -4.92 18.97
CA ASP A 40 10.15 -4.89 20.41
C ASP A 40 9.39 -3.73 21.08
N ARG A 41 9.63 -3.49 22.37
CA ARG A 41 8.99 -2.39 23.10
C ARG A 41 9.47 -1.01 22.66
N GLU A 42 10.67 -0.92 22.07
CA GLU A 42 11.27 0.33 21.61
C GLU A 42 10.81 0.70 20.20
N GLY A 43 10.25 -0.27 19.46
CA GLY A 43 9.60 -0.06 18.17
C GLY A 43 9.88 -1.20 17.20
N TRP A 44 10.12 -0.86 15.93
CA TRP A 44 10.49 -1.81 14.90
C TRP A 44 11.85 -1.47 14.31
N LYS A 45 12.60 -2.52 13.95
CA LYS A 45 13.87 -2.42 13.21
C LYS A 45 13.80 -3.35 12.02
N VAL A 46 14.28 -2.90 10.87
CA VAL A 46 14.40 -3.73 9.66
C VAL A 46 15.87 -3.98 9.41
N PHE A 47 16.22 -5.24 9.22
CA PHE A 47 17.55 -5.71 8.91
C PHE A 47 17.57 -6.31 7.50
N TYR A 48 18.67 -6.08 6.78
CA TYR A 48 18.99 -6.73 5.51
C TYR A 48 20.33 -7.43 5.67
N GLU A 49 20.37 -8.75 5.45
CA GLU A 49 21.59 -9.56 5.63
C GLU A 49 22.25 -9.33 7.01
N GLY A 50 21.42 -9.21 8.06
CA GLY A 50 21.85 -8.98 9.44
C GLY A 50 22.25 -7.54 9.79
N LYS A 51 22.21 -6.60 8.83
CA LYS A 51 22.52 -5.17 9.06
C LYS A 51 21.24 -4.34 9.13
N GLU A 52 21.10 -3.49 10.13
CA GLU A 52 19.95 -2.58 10.26
C GLU A 52 19.92 -1.53 9.13
N ILE A 53 18.75 -1.32 8.50
CA ILE A 53 18.57 -0.44 7.33
C ILE A 53 17.49 0.64 7.48
N VAL A 54 16.63 0.57 8.50
CA VAL A 54 15.55 1.57 8.68
C VAL A 54 16.17 2.90 9.04
N THR A 55 15.65 3.99 8.43
CA THR A 55 15.93 5.44 8.64
C THR A 55 16.58 6.20 7.48
N LYS A 56 16.91 5.58 6.32
CA LYS A 56 17.73 6.26 5.29
C LYS A 56 17.14 6.44 3.89
N TYR A 57 15.88 6.10 3.65
CA TYR A 57 15.29 6.24 2.30
C TYR A 57 14.28 7.38 2.24
N ASP A 58 14.37 8.21 1.20
CA ASP A 58 13.34 9.20 0.90
C ASP A 58 12.12 8.55 0.20
N ALA A 59 12.33 7.40 -0.46
CA ALA A 59 11.27 6.61 -1.09
C ALA A 59 11.51 5.10 -0.98
N VAL A 60 10.44 4.34 -0.75
CA VAL A 60 10.49 2.87 -0.75
C VAL A 60 9.43 2.32 -1.70
N PHE A 61 9.88 1.54 -2.69
CA PHE A 61 9.01 0.85 -3.61
C PHE A 61 8.97 -0.65 -3.29
N LEU A 62 7.91 -1.06 -2.59
CA LEU A 62 7.68 -2.46 -2.23
C LEU A 62 6.98 -3.20 -3.37
N LYS A 63 7.58 -4.31 -3.80
CA LYS A 63 6.98 -5.26 -4.74
C LYS A 63 7.10 -6.68 -4.18
N GLY A 64 6.09 -7.51 -4.34
CA GLY A 64 6.21 -8.91 -3.92
C GLY A 64 5.01 -9.77 -4.27
N SER A 65 5.21 -11.07 -4.12
CA SER A 65 4.13 -12.06 -4.21
C SER A 65 3.30 -12.03 -2.93
N PHE A 66 2.02 -12.37 -3.03
CA PHE A 66 1.13 -12.62 -1.89
C PHE A 66 1.73 -13.62 -0.88
N ARG A 67 2.64 -14.51 -1.31
CA ARG A 67 3.39 -15.40 -0.39
C ARG A 67 4.10 -14.64 0.73
N TYR A 68 4.52 -13.41 0.46
CA TYR A 68 5.21 -12.54 1.41
C TYR A 68 4.30 -11.43 1.95
N ALA A 69 2.98 -11.59 1.89
CA ALA A 69 2.03 -10.55 2.31
C ALA A 69 2.25 -10.08 3.76
N VAL A 70 2.57 -11.01 4.69
CA VAL A 70 2.88 -10.67 6.09
C VAL A 70 4.11 -9.76 6.17
N THR A 71 5.21 -10.16 5.52
CA THR A 71 6.45 -9.38 5.49
C THR A 71 6.26 -8.03 4.78
N LEU A 72 5.54 -8.00 3.66
CA LEU A 72 5.23 -6.77 2.92
C LEU A 72 4.46 -5.78 3.79
N ARG A 73 3.47 -6.24 4.56
CA ARG A 73 2.72 -5.40 5.50
C ARG A 73 3.62 -4.85 6.60
N ALA A 74 4.42 -5.70 7.23
CA ALA A 74 5.35 -5.28 8.27
C ALA A 74 6.32 -4.21 7.75
N LEU A 75 6.89 -4.41 6.56
CA LEU A 75 7.76 -3.43 5.89
C LEU A 75 7.01 -2.15 5.53
N ALA A 76 5.78 -2.26 5.03
CA ALA A 76 4.99 -1.09 4.67
C ALA A 76 4.72 -0.20 5.87
N HIS A 77 4.31 -0.78 7.00
CA HIS A 77 4.18 -0.03 8.25
C HIS A 77 5.52 0.53 8.72
N ALA A 78 6.60 -0.24 8.61
CA ALA A 78 7.91 0.18 9.08
C ALA A 78 8.46 1.42 8.36
N PHE A 79 8.11 1.61 7.09
CA PHE A 79 8.59 2.73 6.26
C PHE A 79 7.56 3.85 6.07
N ALA A 80 6.27 3.64 6.38
CA ALA A 80 5.19 4.56 6.03
C ALA A 80 5.37 6.00 6.50
N GLU A 81 5.95 6.20 7.68
CA GLU A 81 6.16 7.52 8.29
C GLU A 81 7.46 8.19 7.83
N SER A 82 8.46 7.40 7.42
CA SER A 82 9.81 7.90 7.14
C SER A 82 10.13 8.03 5.65
N SER A 83 9.34 7.38 4.79
CA SER A 83 9.58 7.34 3.35
C SER A 83 8.29 7.52 2.57
N TYR A 84 8.38 8.16 1.41
CA TYR A 84 7.30 8.09 0.45
C TYR A 84 7.14 6.65 -0.08
N MET A 85 5.91 6.18 -0.13
CA MET A 85 5.56 4.86 -0.64
C MET A 85 4.38 4.95 -1.62
N PRO A 86 4.49 4.41 -2.85
CA PRO A 86 3.38 4.38 -3.81
C PRO A 86 2.21 3.49 -3.40
N LEU A 87 2.44 2.57 -2.46
CA LEU A 87 1.42 1.71 -1.88
C LEU A 87 1.45 1.99 -0.39
N ARG A 88 0.36 2.49 0.18
CA ARG A 88 0.27 2.69 1.62
C ARG A 88 0.08 1.34 2.34
N PRO A 89 0.33 1.25 3.65
CA PRO A 89 0.15 -0.01 4.38
C PRO A 89 -1.21 -0.65 4.14
N GLU A 90 -2.28 0.15 4.14
CA GLU A 90 -3.65 -0.32 3.96
C GLU A 90 -3.87 -0.92 2.56
N SER A 91 -3.12 -0.47 1.55
CA SER A 91 -3.19 -1.05 0.20
C SER A 91 -2.84 -2.53 0.21
N PHE A 92 -1.90 -2.96 1.06
CA PHE A 92 -1.50 -4.36 1.17
C PHE A 92 -2.52 -5.22 1.91
N ASP A 93 -3.33 -4.62 2.80
CA ASP A 93 -4.46 -5.31 3.42
C ASP A 93 -5.61 -5.46 2.43
N ILE A 94 -5.98 -4.35 1.79
CA ILE A 94 -7.12 -4.29 0.88
C ILE A 94 -6.85 -5.12 -0.37
N GLY A 95 -5.75 -4.85 -1.08
CA GLY A 95 -5.49 -5.43 -2.41
C GLY A 95 -5.11 -6.92 -2.41
N HIS A 96 -4.77 -7.49 -1.25
CA HIS A 96 -4.49 -8.91 -1.11
C HIS A 96 -5.72 -9.75 -0.70
N ASP A 97 -6.80 -9.10 -0.26
CA ASP A 97 -8.09 -9.73 0.04
C ASP A 97 -9.15 -9.27 -0.97
N LYS A 98 -9.62 -10.20 -1.81
CA LYS A 98 -10.58 -9.89 -2.86
C LYS A 98 -11.91 -9.37 -2.33
N ILE A 99 -12.34 -9.83 -1.15
CA ILE A 99 -13.61 -9.43 -0.54
C ILE A 99 -13.46 -8.04 0.06
N LEU A 100 -12.37 -7.79 0.80
CA LEU A 100 -12.09 -6.46 1.33
C LEU A 100 -11.94 -5.44 0.20
N THR A 101 -11.25 -5.80 -0.88
CA THR A 101 -11.21 -4.99 -2.11
C THR A 101 -12.62 -4.65 -2.58
N HIS A 102 -13.50 -5.64 -2.76
CA HIS A 102 -14.87 -5.38 -3.23
C HIS A 102 -15.66 -4.47 -2.28
N LEU A 103 -15.56 -4.67 -0.96
CA LEU A 103 -16.25 -3.84 0.02
C LEU A 103 -15.77 -2.37 -0.03
N VAL A 104 -14.46 -2.15 -0.17
CA VAL A 104 -13.88 -0.81 -0.30
C VAL A 104 -14.33 -0.17 -1.62
N LEU A 105 -14.22 -0.89 -2.74
CA LEU A 105 -14.62 -0.41 -4.05
C LEU A 105 -16.12 -0.08 -4.14
N GLN A 106 -16.98 -0.85 -3.47
CA GLN A 106 -18.41 -0.57 -3.37
C GLN A 106 -18.67 0.80 -2.72
N LYS A 107 -17.99 1.11 -1.61
CA LYS A 107 -18.13 2.41 -0.92
C LYS A 107 -17.72 3.60 -1.80
N TRP A 108 -16.83 3.36 -2.76
CA TRP A 108 -16.39 4.35 -3.74
C TRP A 108 -17.24 4.37 -5.03
N GLY A 109 -18.32 3.59 -5.09
CA GLY A 109 -19.18 3.52 -6.28
C GLY A 109 -18.44 3.00 -7.51
N VAL A 110 -17.46 2.11 -7.33
CA VAL A 110 -16.73 1.46 -8.41
C VAL A 110 -17.55 0.26 -8.91
N ALA A 111 -17.78 0.20 -10.22
CA ALA A 111 -18.55 -0.87 -10.82
C ALA A 111 -17.78 -2.20 -10.79
N MET A 112 -18.44 -3.25 -10.29
CA MET A 112 -17.89 -4.61 -10.15
C MET A 112 -18.99 -5.63 -10.46
N PRO A 113 -18.63 -6.89 -10.75
CA PRO A 113 -19.62 -7.96 -10.82
C PRO A 113 -20.26 -8.21 -9.45
N LYS A 114 -21.54 -8.56 -9.44
CA LYS A 114 -22.34 -8.97 -8.28
C LYS A 114 -21.67 -10.17 -7.61
N THR A 115 -21.42 -10.01 -6.32
CA THR A 115 -20.69 -10.97 -5.50
C THR A 115 -21.55 -11.39 -4.31
N TYR A 116 -21.53 -12.69 -4.02
CA TYR A 116 -22.34 -13.35 -3.01
C TYR A 116 -21.42 -14.10 -2.04
N LEU A 117 -21.61 -13.83 -0.74
CA LEU A 117 -20.85 -14.43 0.35
C LEU A 117 -21.73 -15.40 1.13
N PHE A 118 -21.16 -16.55 1.48
CA PHE A 118 -21.86 -17.59 2.22
C PHE A 118 -20.99 -18.10 3.36
N SER A 119 -21.50 -18.03 4.59
CA SER A 119 -20.84 -18.65 5.75
C SER A 119 -21.09 -20.16 5.84
N LYS A 120 -22.12 -20.66 5.15
CA LYS A 120 -22.50 -22.08 5.11
C LYS A 120 -22.63 -22.56 3.68
N VAL A 121 -21.99 -23.68 3.36
CA VAL A 121 -22.08 -24.33 2.04
C VAL A 121 -23.53 -24.68 1.69
N ALA A 122 -24.33 -25.11 2.66
CA ALA A 122 -25.75 -25.38 2.44
C ALA A 122 -26.54 -24.15 1.94
N SER A 123 -26.20 -22.95 2.41
CA SER A 123 -26.80 -21.71 1.92
C SER A 123 -26.35 -21.39 0.49
N ALA A 124 -25.07 -21.64 0.17
CA ALA A 124 -24.56 -21.50 -1.19
C ALA A 124 -25.26 -22.48 -2.15
N LYS A 125 -25.52 -23.73 -1.73
CA LYS A 125 -26.26 -24.73 -2.51
C LYS A 125 -27.68 -24.27 -2.85
N LYS A 126 -28.44 -23.79 -1.85
CA LYS A 126 -29.78 -23.22 -2.08
C LYS A 126 -29.77 -22.03 -3.03
N PHE A 127 -28.74 -21.19 -2.94
CA PHE A 127 -28.59 -20.06 -3.86
C PHE A 127 -28.39 -20.55 -5.30
N VAL A 128 -27.47 -21.49 -5.55
CA VAL A 128 -27.18 -21.96 -6.92
C VAL A 128 -28.33 -22.78 -7.53
N GLU A 129 -29.23 -23.34 -6.73
CA GLU A 129 -30.47 -24.02 -7.21
C GLU A 129 -31.44 -23.05 -7.91
N THR A 130 -31.43 -21.78 -7.53
CA THR A 130 -32.37 -20.75 -8.02
C THR A 130 -31.70 -19.66 -8.85
N SER A 131 -30.40 -19.81 -9.14
CA SER A 131 -29.60 -18.83 -9.85
C SER A 131 -29.54 -19.10 -11.35
N ASP A 132 -29.39 -18.03 -12.12
CA ASP A 132 -29.05 -18.12 -13.54
C ASP A 132 -27.58 -18.51 -13.72
N TYR A 133 -27.33 -19.37 -14.72
CA TYR A 133 -26.00 -19.85 -15.08
C TYR A 133 -25.50 -19.16 -16.35
N PRO A 134 -24.17 -19.00 -16.52
CA PRO A 134 -23.11 -19.50 -15.63
C PRO A 134 -22.80 -18.57 -14.45
N LEU A 135 -22.18 -19.12 -13.41
CA LEU A 135 -21.62 -18.40 -12.26
C LEU A 135 -20.12 -18.64 -12.14
N ILE A 136 -19.47 -17.87 -11.28
CA ILE A 136 -18.05 -18.02 -10.97
C ILE A 136 -17.87 -18.24 -9.47
N VAL A 137 -17.09 -19.25 -9.09
CA VAL A 137 -16.58 -19.40 -7.72
C VAL A 137 -15.14 -18.91 -7.65
N LYS A 138 -14.84 -18.14 -6.61
CA LYS A 138 -13.50 -17.61 -6.33
C LYS A 138 -13.07 -17.88 -4.90
N ILE A 139 -11.76 -18.10 -4.73
CA ILE A 139 -11.12 -18.15 -3.41
C ILE A 139 -10.66 -16.72 -3.03
N PRO A 140 -10.97 -16.23 -1.81
CA PRO A 140 -10.61 -14.88 -1.36
C PRO A 140 -9.10 -14.61 -1.47
N ASN A 141 -8.29 -15.54 -0.99
CA ASN A 141 -6.83 -15.42 -0.91
C ASN A 141 -6.12 -16.05 -2.12
N GLY A 142 -4.98 -15.46 -2.52
CA GLY A 142 -4.11 -15.98 -3.59
C GLY A 142 -4.12 -15.15 -4.88
N THR A 143 -3.09 -15.35 -5.71
CA THR A 143 -2.83 -14.60 -6.96
C THR A 143 -2.70 -15.54 -8.15
N GLN A 144 -2.81 -15.00 -9.38
CA GLN A 144 -2.59 -15.69 -10.67
C GLN A 144 -3.75 -16.54 -11.24
N GLY A 145 -5.01 -16.25 -10.91
CA GLY A 145 -6.16 -16.91 -11.57
C GLY A 145 -6.31 -18.43 -11.30
N LYS A 146 -5.41 -19.02 -10.49
CA LYS A 146 -5.56 -20.35 -9.89
C LYS A 146 -6.56 -20.24 -8.74
N GLY A 147 -7.84 -20.41 -9.06
CA GLY A 147 -8.92 -20.24 -8.10
C GLY A 147 -10.16 -19.54 -8.65
N VAL A 148 -10.26 -19.33 -9.97
CA VAL A 148 -11.50 -18.97 -10.66
C VAL A 148 -12.08 -20.25 -11.26
N ILE A 149 -13.25 -20.65 -10.79
CA ILE A 149 -13.91 -21.89 -11.21
C ILE A 149 -15.27 -21.52 -11.82
N TYR A 150 -15.53 -22.00 -13.03
CA TYR A 150 -16.82 -21.79 -13.70
C TYR A 150 -17.85 -22.80 -13.19
N LEU A 151 -19.03 -22.30 -12.88
CA LEU A 151 -20.20 -23.11 -12.62
C LEU A 151 -21.11 -22.97 -13.83
N ASP A 152 -21.12 -23.96 -14.72
CA ASP A 152 -21.94 -23.94 -15.94
C ASP A 152 -23.30 -24.64 -15.76
N SER A 153 -23.48 -25.39 -14.66
CA SER A 153 -24.74 -26.07 -14.33
C SER A 153 -24.88 -26.31 -12.83
N LEU A 154 -26.10 -26.64 -12.37
CA LEU A 154 -26.37 -27.02 -10.98
C LEU A 154 -25.56 -28.24 -10.52
N ALA A 155 -25.39 -29.25 -11.38
CA ALA A 155 -24.60 -30.43 -11.07
C ALA A 155 -23.12 -30.05 -10.82
N THR A 156 -22.56 -29.21 -11.69
CA THR A 156 -21.19 -28.70 -11.57
C THR A 156 -21.03 -27.84 -10.30
N ALA A 157 -21.97 -26.93 -10.05
CA ALA A 157 -21.99 -26.09 -8.85
C ALA A 157 -21.99 -26.93 -7.57
N THR A 158 -22.89 -27.91 -7.48
CA THR A 158 -23.03 -28.77 -6.29
C THR A 158 -21.75 -29.56 -6.03
N SER A 159 -21.16 -30.17 -7.07
CA SER A 159 -19.92 -30.93 -6.95
C SER A 159 -18.73 -30.07 -6.47
N ILE A 160 -18.58 -28.87 -7.03
CA ILE A 160 -17.52 -27.94 -6.63
C ILE A 160 -17.72 -27.45 -5.20
N LEU A 161 -18.95 -27.11 -4.82
CA LEU A 161 -19.26 -26.68 -3.46
C LEU A 161 -19.00 -27.79 -2.43
N ASP A 162 -19.31 -29.05 -2.75
CA ASP A 162 -18.97 -30.19 -1.91
C ASP A 162 -17.47 -30.38 -1.76
N THR A 163 -16.72 -30.23 -2.85
CA THR A 163 -15.26 -30.30 -2.84
C THR A 163 -14.66 -29.21 -1.93
N LEU A 164 -15.12 -27.96 -2.09
CA LEU A 164 -14.65 -26.84 -1.28
C LEU A 164 -15.02 -27.01 0.21
N SER A 165 -16.20 -27.55 0.48
CA SER A 165 -16.65 -27.91 1.84
C SER A 165 -15.71 -28.94 2.47
N HIS A 166 -15.39 -30.01 1.76
CA HIS A 166 -14.51 -31.07 2.23
C HIS A 166 -13.09 -30.56 2.51
N LEU A 167 -12.59 -29.69 1.63
CA LEU A 167 -11.28 -29.03 1.79
C LEU A 167 -11.29 -27.90 2.82
N LYS A 168 -12.46 -27.56 3.40
CA LYS A 168 -12.66 -26.41 4.30
C LYS A 168 -12.13 -25.10 3.72
N GLN A 169 -12.23 -24.94 2.40
CA GLN A 169 -11.70 -23.80 1.69
C GLN A 169 -12.74 -22.67 1.66
N PRO A 170 -12.40 -21.44 2.10
CA PRO A 170 -13.30 -20.30 1.96
C PRO A 170 -13.49 -19.94 0.48
N PHE A 171 -14.70 -19.54 0.12
CA PHE A 171 -15.06 -19.15 -1.23
C PHE A 171 -16.12 -18.06 -1.25
N PHE A 172 -16.29 -17.44 -2.42
CA PHE A 172 -17.42 -16.59 -2.75
C PHE A 172 -17.91 -16.91 -4.16
N ILE A 173 -19.18 -16.60 -4.42
CA ILE A 173 -19.79 -16.77 -5.75
C ILE A 173 -19.93 -15.39 -6.37
N GLN A 174 -19.72 -15.28 -7.67
CA GLN A 174 -19.83 -14.05 -8.43
C GLN A 174 -20.60 -14.34 -9.72
N GLU A 175 -21.36 -13.35 -10.21
CA GLU A 175 -21.98 -13.47 -11.53
C GLU A 175 -20.90 -13.64 -12.61
N TYR A 176 -21.23 -14.39 -13.66
CA TYR A 176 -20.39 -14.44 -14.85
C TYR A 176 -20.63 -13.21 -15.72
N ILE A 177 -19.55 -12.64 -16.24
CA ILE A 177 -19.60 -11.54 -17.20
C ILE A 177 -19.10 -12.05 -18.55
N GLU A 178 -20.00 -12.08 -19.53
CA GLU A 178 -19.63 -12.37 -20.91
C GLU A 178 -18.80 -11.22 -21.48
N SER A 179 -17.63 -11.56 -22.01
CA SER A 179 -16.62 -10.62 -22.49
C SER A 179 -15.98 -11.05 -23.79
N SER A 180 -16.45 -12.14 -24.40
CA SER A 180 -15.84 -12.77 -25.58
C SER A 180 -14.37 -13.12 -25.35
N GLY A 181 -14.00 -13.49 -24.12
CA GLY A 181 -12.64 -13.82 -23.74
C GLY A 181 -11.70 -12.61 -23.71
N VAL A 182 -12.23 -11.41 -23.47
CA VAL A 182 -11.44 -10.17 -23.42
C VAL A 182 -11.41 -9.61 -22.02
N ASP A 183 -10.24 -9.18 -21.56
CA ASP A 183 -10.15 -8.26 -20.43
C ASP A 183 -9.09 -7.19 -20.68
N TYR A 184 -9.12 -6.14 -19.87
CA TYR A 184 -8.21 -5.02 -19.92
C TYR A 184 -7.35 -5.04 -18.67
N ARG A 185 -6.04 -4.86 -18.84
CA ARG A 185 -5.13 -4.57 -17.74
C ARG A 185 -4.71 -3.11 -17.82
N LEU A 186 -5.05 -2.35 -16.79
CA LEU A 186 -4.79 -0.93 -16.68
C LEU A 186 -3.80 -0.68 -15.55
N LEU A 187 -2.62 -0.18 -15.85
CA LEU A 187 -1.69 0.31 -14.83
C LEU A 187 -1.95 1.80 -14.59
N VAL A 188 -2.27 2.13 -13.35
CA VAL A 188 -2.37 3.51 -12.89
C VAL A 188 -1.04 3.94 -12.30
N ILE A 189 -0.58 5.14 -12.66
CA ILE A 189 0.57 5.83 -12.06
C ILE A 189 0.10 7.26 -11.74
N GLY A 190 -0.30 7.49 -10.49
CA GLY A 190 -0.98 8.72 -10.08
C GLY A 190 -2.31 8.89 -10.82
N ASP A 191 -2.38 9.87 -11.71
CA ASP A 191 -3.56 10.18 -12.52
C ASP A 191 -3.43 9.73 -13.99
N GLU A 192 -2.28 9.17 -14.36
CA GLU A 192 -2.05 8.59 -15.68
C GLU A 192 -2.44 7.11 -15.69
N VAL A 193 -3.02 6.67 -16.81
CA VAL A 193 -3.44 5.28 -17.00
C VAL A 193 -2.86 4.77 -18.30
N TYR A 194 -2.13 3.68 -18.19
CA TYR A 194 -1.57 2.93 -19.30
C TYR A 194 -2.26 1.57 -19.33
N GLY A 195 -2.44 0.96 -20.49
CA GLY A 195 -3.16 -0.30 -20.53
C GLY A 195 -3.08 -1.02 -21.84
N TYR A 196 -3.52 -2.26 -21.80
CA TYR A 196 -3.58 -3.13 -22.95
C TYR A 196 -4.70 -4.14 -22.77
N LYS A 197 -5.15 -4.66 -23.91
CA LYS A 197 -6.19 -5.68 -23.99
C LYS A 197 -5.52 -7.05 -23.98
N ARG A 198 -6.04 -7.99 -23.19
CA ARG A 198 -5.69 -9.41 -23.30
C ARG A 198 -6.84 -10.16 -23.95
N VAL A 199 -6.52 -11.04 -24.89
CA VAL A 199 -7.49 -11.87 -25.58
C VAL A 199 -7.17 -13.33 -25.32
N ALA A 200 -8.14 -14.03 -24.74
CA ALA A 200 -8.06 -15.46 -24.47
C ALA A 200 -7.79 -16.25 -25.76
N LYS A 201 -7.10 -17.37 -25.64
CA LYS A 201 -6.92 -18.29 -26.77
C LYS A 201 -8.27 -18.87 -27.18
N LYS A 202 -8.45 -19.17 -28.48
CA LYS A 202 -9.68 -19.78 -29.01
C LYS A 202 -10.06 -21.04 -28.21
N GLY A 203 -11.24 -21.05 -27.62
CA GLY A 203 -11.76 -22.13 -26.76
C GLY A 203 -11.55 -21.93 -25.26
N GLU A 204 -10.81 -20.90 -24.83
CA GLU A 204 -10.68 -20.53 -23.41
C GLU A 204 -11.54 -19.33 -23.06
N LYS A 205 -12.26 -19.41 -21.93
CA LYS A 205 -12.99 -18.28 -21.35
C LYS A 205 -12.08 -17.28 -20.59
N ARG A 206 -10.78 -17.58 -20.43
CA ARG A 206 -9.84 -16.79 -19.58
C ARG A 206 -8.78 -16.06 -20.38
N ALA A 207 -8.67 -14.74 -20.20
CA ALA A 207 -7.72 -13.88 -20.91
C ALA A 207 -6.34 -13.73 -20.23
N ASN A 208 -5.91 -14.67 -19.38
CA ASN A 208 -4.63 -14.53 -18.68
C ASN A 208 -3.43 -14.75 -19.62
N ILE A 209 -2.46 -13.82 -19.66
CA ILE A 209 -1.22 -13.95 -20.47
C ILE A 209 -0.45 -15.23 -20.11
N HIS A 210 -0.39 -15.59 -18.83
CA HIS A 210 0.25 -16.83 -18.38
C HIS A 210 -0.47 -18.10 -18.84
N ALA A 211 -1.69 -17.98 -19.35
CA ALA A 211 -2.46 -19.05 -20.00
C ALA A 211 -2.40 -18.98 -21.53
N GLY A 212 -1.53 -18.13 -22.11
CA GLY A 212 -1.34 -18.01 -23.55
C GLY A 212 -2.22 -16.98 -24.25
N ALA A 213 -2.79 -16.03 -23.50
CA ALA A 213 -3.52 -14.90 -24.09
C ALA A 213 -2.60 -13.98 -24.91
N THR A 214 -3.12 -13.46 -26.02
CA THR A 214 -2.43 -12.43 -26.83
C THR A 214 -2.66 -11.05 -26.25
N THR A 215 -1.72 -10.14 -26.48
CA THR A 215 -1.81 -8.73 -26.04
C THR A 215 -2.04 -7.82 -27.22
N GLU A 216 -3.05 -6.97 -27.13
CA GLU A 216 -3.42 -5.98 -28.15
C GLU A 216 -3.40 -4.56 -27.56
N LYS A 217 -3.20 -3.56 -28.43
CA LYS A 217 -3.31 -2.15 -28.04
C LYS A 217 -4.74 -1.85 -27.57
N LEU A 218 -4.85 -1.08 -26.50
CA LEU A 218 -6.13 -0.63 -25.95
C LEU A 218 -6.23 0.89 -26.08
N GLU A 219 -7.32 1.38 -26.64
CA GLU A 219 -7.71 2.78 -26.52
C GLU A 219 -8.44 2.97 -25.19
N ILE A 220 -7.91 3.86 -24.35
CA ILE A 220 -8.42 4.08 -23.00
C ILE A 220 -9.38 5.27 -23.05
N SER A 221 -10.67 5.01 -22.91
CA SER A 221 -11.68 6.06 -22.82
C SER A 221 -11.56 6.84 -21.51
N THR A 222 -12.19 8.02 -21.46
CA THR A 222 -12.25 8.86 -20.25
C THR A 222 -12.92 8.12 -19.09
N GLU A 223 -13.96 7.34 -19.36
CA GLU A 223 -14.69 6.55 -18.38
C GLU A 223 -13.81 5.43 -17.83
N LEU A 224 -13.08 4.73 -18.70
CA LEU A 224 -12.18 3.66 -18.31
C LEU A 224 -11.01 4.19 -17.48
N LYS A 225 -10.46 5.35 -17.86
CA LYS A 225 -9.44 6.07 -17.10
C LYS A 225 -9.97 6.45 -15.71
N SER A 226 -11.16 7.06 -15.64
CA SER A 226 -11.77 7.48 -14.38
C SER A 226 -12.05 6.28 -13.46
N LEU A 227 -12.56 5.17 -14.02
CA LEU A 227 -12.77 3.93 -13.29
C LEU A 227 -11.46 3.44 -12.66
N ALA A 228 -10.39 3.31 -13.45
CA ALA A 228 -9.10 2.81 -12.97
C ALA A 228 -8.49 3.71 -11.88
N VAL A 229 -8.44 5.02 -12.10
CA VAL A 229 -7.91 5.98 -11.11
C VAL A 229 -8.72 5.94 -9.82
N ARG A 230 -10.06 5.88 -9.91
CA ARG A 230 -10.93 5.76 -8.74
C ARG A 230 -10.67 4.48 -7.96
N THR A 231 -10.51 3.35 -8.66
CA THR A 231 -10.17 2.06 -8.04
C THR A 231 -8.86 2.13 -7.26
N VAL A 232 -7.82 2.73 -7.85
CA VAL A 232 -6.49 2.81 -7.23
C VAL A 232 -6.47 3.76 -6.03
N ARG A 233 -7.16 4.90 -6.13
CA ARG A 233 -7.35 5.81 -4.99
C ARG A 233 -8.16 5.16 -3.86
N ALA A 234 -9.18 4.38 -4.18
CA ALA A 234 -10.02 3.71 -3.17
C ALA A 234 -9.22 2.75 -2.28
N ILE A 235 -8.17 2.13 -2.81
CA ILE A 235 -7.29 1.22 -2.06
C ILE A 235 -6.06 1.92 -1.47
N ASN A 236 -6.06 3.25 -1.41
CA ASN A 236 -4.95 4.08 -0.89
C ASN A 236 -3.61 3.87 -1.63
N ALA A 237 -3.66 3.59 -2.93
CA ALA A 237 -2.48 3.38 -3.76
C ALA A 237 -2.32 4.54 -4.76
N ASP A 238 -1.07 4.80 -5.14
CA ASP A 238 -0.70 5.68 -6.23
C ASP A 238 -0.32 4.90 -7.50
N ILE A 239 0.28 3.71 -7.32
CA ILE A 239 0.72 2.85 -8.42
C ILE A 239 0.15 1.46 -8.21
N CYS A 240 -0.80 1.06 -9.05
CA CYS A 240 -1.43 -0.25 -8.99
C CYS A 240 -2.01 -0.62 -10.36
N ALA A 241 -2.03 -1.91 -10.69
CA ALA A 241 -2.76 -2.38 -11.86
C ALA A 241 -4.19 -2.79 -11.49
N VAL A 242 -5.13 -2.50 -12.37
CA VAL A 242 -6.55 -2.83 -12.27
C VAL A 242 -6.90 -3.70 -13.46
N ASP A 243 -7.47 -4.85 -13.18
CA ASP A 243 -8.00 -5.76 -14.18
C ASP A 243 -9.50 -5.52 -14.32
N VAL A 244 -9.92 -5.28 -15.56
CA VAL A 244 -11.25 -4.81 -15.90
C VAL A 244 -11.83 -5.69 -17.00
N ILE A 245 -13.09 -6.07 -16.87
CA ILE A 245 -13.82 -6.77 -17.92
C ILE A 245 -14.81 -5.82 -18.60
N PRO A 246 -14.80 -5.72 -19.94
CA PRO A 246 -15.86 -5.03 -20.65
C PRO A 246 -17.16 -5.82 -20.52
N SER A 247 -18.29 -5.10 -20.41
CA SER A 247 -19.62 -5.70 -20.41
C SER A 247 -20.63 -4.78 -21.11
N THR A 248 -21.83 -5.28 -21.39
CA THR A 248 -22.92 -4.50 -22.00
C THR A 248 -23.39 -3.32 -21.16
N ARG A 249 -23.11 -3.32 -19.85
CA ARG A 249 -23.44 -2.22 -18.92
C ARG A 249 -22.22 -1.41 -18.48
N GLY A 250 -21.15 -1.46 -19.26
CA GLY A 250 -19.89 -0.78 -18.98
C GLY A 250 -18.82 -1.67 -18.39
N SER A 251 -17.65 -1.08 -18.15
CA SER A 251 -16.47 -1.77 -17.62
C SER A 251 -16.58 -2.08 -16.14
N LEU A 252 -16.27 -3.32 -15.75
CA LEU A 252 -16.37 -3.80 -14.38
C LEU A 252 -14.98 -4.20 -13.85
N VAL A 253 -14.63 -3.77 -12.64
CA VAL A 253 -13.37 -4.14 -11.99
C VAL A 253 -13.46 -5.56 -11.45
N ILE A 254 -12.48 -6.40 -11.79
CA ILE A 254 -12.39 -7.79 -11.33
C ILE A 254 -11.39 -7.94 -10.18
N GLU A 255 -10.18 -7.39 -10.36
CA GLU A 255 -9.10 -7.51 -9.40
C GLU A 255 -8.18 -6.30 -9.46
N VAL A 256 -7.49 -6.06 -8.34
CA VAL A 256 -6.37 -5.12 -8.26
C VAL A 256 -5.08 -5.91 -8.05
N ASN A 257 -3.98 -5.42 -8.61
CA ASN A 257 -2.68 -6.04 -8.48
C ASN A 257 -1.66 -5.00 -8.02
N LEU A 258 -1.21 -5.15 -6.78
CA LEU A 258 -0.26 -4.26 -6.12
C LEU A 258 1.16 -4.38 -6.69
N SER A 259 1.51 -5.51 -7.30
CA SER A 259 2.86 -5.77 -7.83
C SER A 259 2.82 -6.17 -9.30
N PRO A 260 2.36 -5.27 -10.19
CA PRO A 260 2.23 -5.59 -11.60
C PRO A 260 3.61 -5.78 -12.25
N GLY A 261 3.62 -6.66 -13.25
CA GLY A 261 4.73 -6.78 -14.20
C GLY A 261 4.65 -5.67 -15.24
N LEU A 262 5.79 -5.12 -15.64
CA LEU A 262 5.92 -3.99 -16.56
C LEU A 262 6.17 -4.43 -18.01
N GLN A 263 6.59 -5.68 -18.24
CA GLN A 263 7.01 -6.14 -19.57
C GLN A 263 5.85 -6.16 -20.57
N GLY A 264 4.70 -6.73 -20.16
CA GLY A 264 3.53 -6.86 -21.05
C GLY A 264 2.99 -5.51 -21.48
N ILE A 265 2.84 -4.57 -20.53
CA ILE A 265 2.34 -3.22 -20.81
C ILE A 265 3.35 -2.38 -21.60
N THR A 266 4.64 -2.48 -21.31
CA THR A 266 5.70 -1.79 -22.07
C THR A 266 5.70 -2.26 -23.52
N LYS A 267 5.61 -3.57 -23.76
CA LYS A 267 5.54 -4.14 -25.11
C LYS A 267 4.29 -3.71 -25.86
N ALA A 268 3.12 -3.75 -25.22
CA ALA A 268 1.85 -3.44 -25.87
C ALA A 268 1.67 -1.95 -26.18
N THR A 269 2.23 -1.06 -25.34
CA THR A 269 2.11 0.39 -25.52
C THR A 269 3.28 1.01 -26.29
N GLY A 270 4.45 0.35 -26.30
CA GLY A 270 5.70 0.93 -26.80
C GLY A 270 6.28 2.02 -25.89
N ILE A 271 5.70 2.24 -24.70
CA ILE A 271 6.09 3.27 -23.76
C ILE A 271 7.01 2.68 -22.69
N ASN A 272 8.08 3.38 -22.32
CA ASN A 272 8.93 2.99 -21.19
C ASN A 272 8.20 3.25 -19.86
N ILE A 273 7.39 2.27 -19.43
CA ILE A 273 6.58 2.34 -18.21
C ILE A 273 7.44 2.45 -16.95
N ALA A 274 8.60 1.78 -16.92
CA ALA A 274 9.52 1.88 -15.78
C ALA A 274 10.02 3.32 -15.57
N SER A 275 10.26 4.05 -16.66
CA SER A 275 10.66 5.46 -16.61
C SER A 275 9.54 6.35 -16.06
N ARG A 276 8.29 6.16 -16.51
CA ARG A 276 7.12 6.88 -15.98
C ARG A 276 6.90 6.64 -14.50
N LEU A 277 7.06 5.39 -14.06
CA LEU A 277 6.99 5.02 -12.65
C LEU A 277 8.11 5.70 -11.84
N ALA A 278 9.35 5.66 -12.32
CA ALA A 278 10.49 6.27 -11.65
C ALA A 278 10.34 7.79 -11.47
N GLU A 279 9.93 8.48 -12.54
CA GLU A 279 9.66 9.92 -12.53
C GLU A 279 8.58 10.28 -11.50
N TYR A 280 7.50 9.51 -11.45
CA TYR A 280 6.41 9.73 -10.50
C TYR A 280 6.85 9.53 -9.05
N ILE A 281 7.55 8.42 -8.76
CA ILE A 281 8.05 8.13 -7.41
C ILE A 281 9.00 9.22 -6.93
N TYR A 282 9.88 9.71 -7.81
CA TYR A 282 10.80 10.79 -7.49
C TYR A 282 10.09 12.11 -7.18
N LYS A 283 9.13 12.53 -8.02
CA LYS A 283 8.36 13.75 -7.77
C LYS A 283 7.61 13.68 -6.43
N LYS A 284 6.98 12.54 -6.15
CA LYS A 284 6.22 12.36 -4.92
C LYS A 284 7.09 12.27 -3.67
N SER A 285 8.31 11.73 -3.77
CA SER A 285 9.23 11.71 -2.63
C SER A 285 9.74 13.10 -2.26
N ILE A 286 9.90 14.01 -3.22
CA ILE A 286 10.21 15.43 -2.95
C ILE A 286 9.06 16.05 -2.16
N LEU A 287 7.82 15.91 -2.65
CA LEU A 287 6.63 16.47 -2.01
C LEU A 287 6.42 15.91 -0.60
N PHE A 288 6.62 14.59 -0.42
CA PHE A 288 6.53 13.96 0.89
C PHE A 288 7.53 14.59 1.88
N LYS A 289 8.78 14.78 1.45
CA LYS A 289 9.82 15.40 2.30
C LYS A 289 9.52 16.87 2.64
N GLU A 290 8.94 17.62 1.71
CA GLU A 290 8.50 18.99 1.96
C GLU A 290 7.34 19.05 2.95
N GLN A 291 6.37 18.12 2.85
CA GLN A 291 5.27 17.99 3.80
C GLN A 291 5.77 17.58 5.18
N SER A 292 6.64 16.56 5.29
CA SER A 292 7.22 16.16 6.57
C SER A 292 8.04 17.27 7.24
N LYS A 293 8.58 18.24 6.49
CA LYS A 293 9.22 19.44 7.06
C LYS A 293 8.21 20.48 7.56
N LYS A 294 7.03 20.57 6.94
CA LYS A 294 5.94 21.47 7.35
C LYS A 294 5.15 20.90 8.54
N ASP A 295 4.97 19.58 8.56
CA ASP A 295 4.31 18.82 9.64
C ASP A 295 5.26 18.48 10.79
N GLN A 296 6.53 18.91 10.74
CA GLN A 296 7.34 18.97 11.96
C GLN A 296 6.60 19.90 12.91
N PRO A 297 6.18 19.43 14.10
CA PRO A 297 5.53 20.28 15.07
C PRO A 297 6.51 21.40 15.36
N ASN A 298 6.15 22.60 14.90
CA ASN A 298 6.86 23.78 15.25
C ASN A 298 6.36 24.04 16.68
N VAL A 299 7.02 23.39 17.65
CA VAL A 299 6.56 23.24 19.05
C VAL A 299 6.12 24.58 19.66
N LEU A 300 6.69 25.68 19.16
CA LEU A 300 6.35 27.06 19.53
C LEU A 300 4.98 27.51 19.02
N THR A 301 4.61 27.15 17.79
CA THR A 301 3.35 27.50 17.14
C THR A 301 2.19 26.66 17.69
N ASP A 302 2.44 25.39 18.02
CA ASP A 302 1.45 24.50 18.66
C ASP A 302 1.16 24.89 20.13
N LEU A 303 2.03 25.68 20.75
CA LEU A 303 1.87 26.27 22.08
C LEU A 303 1.36 27.73 22.05
N GLY A 304 0.95 28.24 20.88
CA GLY A 304 0.38 29.59 20.73
C GLY A 304 1.39 30.74 20.79
N ILE A 305 2.68 30.45 20.64
CA ILE A 305 3.74 31.47 20.65
C ILE A 305 4.04 31.91 19.22
N ASP A 306 3.48 33.06 18.85
CA ASP A 306 3.79 33.72 17.58
C ASP A 306 5.13 34.48 17.69
N LEU A 307 6.12 34.05 16.93
CA LEU A 307 7.46 34.65 16.88
C LEU A 307 7.63 35.64 15.72
N SER A 308 6.53 36.01 15.04
CA SER A 308 6.60 36.90 13.89
C SER A 308 7.05 38.33 14.21
N ASP A 309 7.02 38.78 15.48
CA ASP A 309 7.21 40.20 15.83
C ASP A 309 8.22 40.51 16.96
N LYS A 310 9.19 39.65 17.29
CA LYS A 310 10.13 39.92 18.40
C LYS A 310 11.61 39.88 18.01
N THR A 311 12.30 41.00 18.28
CA THR A 311 13.74 41.22 18.09
C THR A 311 14.59 40.20 18.84
N ASN A 312 15.79 39.93 18.32
CA ASN A 312 16.66 38.79 18.67
C ASN A 312 17.01 38.58 20.15
N GLU A 313 16.75 39.51 21.06
CA GLU A 313 17.06 39.37 22.49
C GLU A 313 15.99 38.62 23.31
N GLU A 314 14.75 38.49 22.83
CA GLU A 314 13.68 37.77 23.57
C GLU A 314 13.58 36.28 23.26
N LYS A 315 14.38 35.75 22.32
CA LYS A 315 14.32 34.35 21.83
C LYS A 315 14.73 33.26 22.85
N GLY A 316 15.00 33.62 24.11
CA GLY A 316 15.48 32.70 25.14
C GLY A 316 14.55 32.45 26.33
N LYS A 317 13.39 33.15 26.42
CA LYS A 317 12.50 33.02 27.58
C LYS A 317 11.34 32.08 27.27
N VAL A 318 11.37 30.90 27.87
CA VAL A 318 10.23 29.97 27.92
C VAL A 318 9.52 30.21 29.25
N ILE A 319 8.25 30.60 29.21
CA ILE A 319 7.38 30.66 30.38
C ILE A 319 6.40 29.50 30.25
N SER A 320 6.48 28.52 31.16
CA SER A 320 5.50 27.42 31.26
C SER A 320 4.96 27.36 32.68
N GLU A 321 3.72 26.91 32.83
CA GLU A 321 3.19 26.56 34.14
C GLU A 321 4.01 25.39 34.71
N LEU A 322 4.29 25.44 36.02
CA LEU A 322 5.03 24.39 36.71
C LEU A 322 4.05 23.32 37.19
N GLU A 323 4.17 22.10 36.66
CA GLU A 323 3.44 20.96 37.15
C GLU A 323 4.22 20.26 38.27
N PHE A 324 3.57 20.05 39.42
CA PHE A 324 4.16 19.39 40.57
C PHE A 324 3.59 17.98 40.76
N LYS A 325 4.46 17.01 41.07
CA LYS A 325 4.07 15.66 41.48
C LYS A 325 4.83 15.26 42.75
N GLY A 326 4.21 15.53 43.90
CA GLY A 326 4.86 15.38 45.19
C GLY A 326 5.90 16.49 45.41
N ASP A 327 7.12 16.11 45.74
CA ASP A 327 8.28 16.99 45.93
C ASP A 327 9.06 17.26 44.62
N ARG A 328 8.52 16.82 43.47
CA ARG A 328 9.17 16.93 42.15
C ARG A 328 8.42 17.88 41.22
N ILE A 329 9.18 18.65 40.45
CA ILE A 329 8.68 19.42 39.31
C ILE A 329 8.75 18.53 38.07
N LEU A 330 7.64 18.39 37.36
CA LEU A 330 7.59 17.76 36.05
C LEU A 330 8.01 18.77 35.00
N LEU A 331 9.23 18.62 34.49
CA LEU A 331 9.70 19.42 33.36
C LEU A 331 9.10 18.88 32.06
N PRO A 332 8.46 19.73 31.24
CA PRO A 332 8.09 19.36 29.89
C PRO A 332 9.31 18.84 29.12
N GLY A 333 9.12 17.82 28.28
CA GLY A 333 10.23 17.14 27.61
C GLY A 333 11.12 18.05 26.76
N PHE A 334 10.59 19.19 26.29
CA PHE A 334 11.35 20.20 25.55
C PHE A 334 12.26 21.05 26.46
N VAL A 335 11.84 21.39 27.69
CA VAL A 335 12.67 22.09 28.69
C VAL A 335 13.85 21.22 29.09
N SER A 336 13.64 19.91 29.25
CA SER A 336 14.71 18.95 29.51
C SER A 336 15.75 18.92 28.39
N LYS A 337 15.32 19.01 27.13
CA LYS A 337 16.23 19.06 25.97
C LYS A 337 17.02 20.38 25.89
N ILE A 338 16.36 21.52 26.09
CA ILE A 338 17.01 22.85 26.03
C ILE A 338 17.97 23.03 27.21
N GLY A 339 17.53 22.71 28.42
CA GLY A 339 18.32 22.80 29.66
C GLY A 339 19.36 21.69 29.84
N LYS A 340 19.46 20.74 28.89
CA LYS A 340 20.36 19.58 28.92
C LYS A 340 20.19 18.71 30.18
N PHE A 341 18.99 18.68 30.76
CA PHE A 341 18.64 17.77 31.85
C PHE A 341 18.52 16.35 31.32
N LYS A 342 19.18 15.38 31.96
CA LYS A 342 19.10 13.97 31.58
C LYS A 342 18.06 13.26 32.44
N PRO A 343 17.12 12.49 31.86
CA PRO A 343 16.02 11.84 32.60
C PRO A 343 16.44 10.85 33.70
N CYS A 344 17.69 10.39 33.68
CA CYS A 344 18.24 9.39 34.59
C CYS A 344 19.12 9.98 35.70
N TYR A 345 19.12 11.30 35.86
CA TYR A 345 19.80 12.00 36.96
C TYR A 345 18.79 12.77 37.80
N ASP A 346 19.01 12.74 39.11
CA ASP A 346 18.31 13.62 40.03
C ASP A 346 19.02 14.98 40.03
N TYR A 347 18.23 16.04 40.08
CA TYR A 347 18.69 17.42 40.13
C TYR A 347 18.06 18.09 41.34
N GLU A 348 18.88 18.74 42.14
CA GLU A 348 18.46 19.56 43.26
C GLU A 348 18.46 21.02 42.82
N PHE A 349 17.51 21.79 43.33
CA PHE A 349 17.50 23.23 43.12
C PHE A 349 17.30 23.97 44.44
N ASP A 350 18.08 25.03 44.61
CA ASP A 350 17.97 25.97 45.71
C ASP A 350 17.38 27.27 45.16
N ILE A 351 16.32 27.77 45.80
CA ILE A 351 15.67 29.04 45.41
C ILE A 351 16.03 30.10 46.44
N SER A 352 16.56 31.23 45.97
CA SER A 352 16.73 32.47 46.73
C SER A 352 15.95 33.59 46.06
N ASP A 353 15.82 34.75 46.71
CA ASP A 353 15.13 35.90 46.12
C ASP A 353 15.72 36.23 44.74
N GLU A 354 14.86 36.10 43.71
CA GLU A 354 15.15 36.31 42.29
C GLU A 354 16.08 35.30 41.58
N GLN A 355 16.56 34.25 42.25
CA GLN A 355 17.49 33.29 41.64
C GLN A 355 17.16 31.83 41.96
N VAL A 356 17.31 30.97 40.95
CA VAL A 356 17.22 29.51 41.09
C VAL A 356 18.57 28.91 40.73
N PHE A 357 19.19 28.22 41.69
CA PHE A 357 20.41 27.46 41.48
C PHE A 357 20.05 26.01 41.25
N ILE A 358 20.52 25.40 40.15
CA ILE A 358 20.25 23.99 39.84
C ILE A 358 21.57 23.23 39.78
N ARG A 359 21.66 22.16 40.55
CA ARG A 359 22.82 21.26 40.57
C ARG A 359 22.39 19.82 40.36
N ARG A 360 23.28 19.02 39.79
CA ARG A 360 23.07 17.57 39.73
C ARG A 360 23.26 17.00 41.13
N ALA A 361 22.31 16.21 41.61
CA ALA A 361 22.44 15.52 42.88
C ALA A 361 23.63 14.55 42.82
N SER A 362 24.52 14.64 43.80
CA SER A 362 25.59 13.66 43.98
C SER A 362 24.97 12.37 44.55
N LYS A 363 25.39 11.21 44.04
CA LYS A 363 24.96 9.92 44.58
C LYS A 363 25.41 9.72 46.02
#